data_AF-A0A124ESG5-F1
#
_entry.id   AF-A0A124ESG5-F1
#
_cell.length_a   1.000
_cell.length_b   1.000
_cell.length_c   1.000
_cell.angle_alpha   90.00
_cell.angle_beta   90.00
_cell.angle_gamma   90.00
#
_symmetry.space_group_name_H-M   'P 1'
#
loop_
_entity.id
_entity.type
_entity.pdbx_description
1 polymer ?
#
loop_
_entity_poly.entity_id
_entity_poly.type
_entity_poly.pdbx_seq_one_letter_code
_entity_poly.pdbx_strand_id
1 'polypeptide(L)'
;MSWIAQTLMGVVWAIGGVGIGLGPPLSETGRGASSPAVGWLAAAAGVWMIVAGFRRAVGPPADRNRRAKHASGRAPDWRTKVGQPLSVVGCALAGFGGIWWGIASGHITIFWFGLLLASFVVAAFPAVVEVFREGTPRR
;
A
#
# COMPACT_ATOMS: atom_id res chain seq x y z
N MET A 1 1.55 12.70 1.06
CA MET A 1 1.55 12.02 -0.26
C MET A 1 0.95 12.97 -1.29
N SER A 2 1.59 13.16 -2.45
CA SER A 2 1.04 14.03 -3.52
C SER A 2 -0.22 13.40 -4.13
N TRP A 3 -1.11 14.22 -4.68
CA TRP A 3 -2.31 13.71 -5.37
C TRP A 3 -1.93 12.80 -6.54
N ILE A 4 -0.85 13.13 -7.26
CA ILE A 4 -0.29 12.34 -8.36
C ILE A 4 0.10 10.94 -7.84
N ALA A 5 0.90 10.88 -6.77
CA ALA A 5 1.33 9.59 -6.21
C ALA A 5 0.14 8.75 -5.72
N GLN A 6 -0.87 9.40 -5.12
CA GLN A 6 -2.08 8.72 -4.68
C GLN A 6 -2.90 8.17 -5.85
N THR A 7 -3.07 8.94 -6.92
CA THR A 7 -3.80 8.50 -8.11
C THR A 7 -3.06 7.36 -8.81
N LEU A 8 -1.74 7.45 -8.96
CA LEU A 8 -0.92 6.38 -9.52
C LEU A 8 -1.00 5.10 -8.68
N MET A 9 -0.94 5.23 -7.35
CA MET A 9 -1.18 4.11 -6.43
C MET A 9 -2.56 3.49 -6.67
N GLY A 10 -3.58 4.32 -6.78
CA GLY A 10 -4.95 3.87 -7.06
C GLY A 10 -5.08 3.12 -8.38
N VAL A 11 -4.37 3.54 -9.43
CA VAL A 11 -4.32 2.82 -10.72
C VAL A 11 -3.67 1.45 -10.57
N VAL A 12 -2.52 1.36 -9.88
CA VAL A 12 -1.86 0.08 -9.61
C VAL A 12 -2.78 -0.87 -8.85
N TRP A 13 -3.51 -0.34 -7.86
CA TRP A 13 -4.47 -1.11 -7.06
C TRP A 13 -5.70 -1.55 -7.85
N ALA A 14 -6.22 -0.68 -8.72
CA ALA A 14 -7.32 -1.01 -9.61
C ALA A 14 -6.95 -2.14 -10.57
N ILE A 15 -5.82 -2.00 -11.28
CA ILE A 15 -5.36 -2.98 -12.27
C ILE A 15 -4.96 -4.30 -11.58
N GLY A 16 -4.18 -4.22 -10.51
CA GLY A 16 -3.76 -5.41 -9.76
C GLY A 16 -4.94 -6.13 -9.10
N GLY A 17 -5.90 -5.39 -8.57
CA GLY A 17 -7.14 -5.94 -8.03
C GLY A 17 -7.97 -6.67 -9.09
N VAL A 18 -8.13 -6.10 -10.28
CA VAL A 18 -8.81 -6.77 -11.40
C VAL A 18 -8.03 -8.01 -11.85
N GLY A 19 -6.69 -7.93 -11.93
CA GLY A 19 -5.84 -9.06 -12.28
C GLY A 19 -5.96 -10.23 -11.30
N ILE A 20 -6.11 -9.95 -10.01
CA ILE A 20 -6.39 -10.96 -8.97
C ILE A 20 -7.83 -11.45 -9.06
N GLY A 21 -8.79 -10.54 -9.27
CA GLY A 21 -10.23 -10.82 -9.31
C GLY A 21 -10.64 -11.74 -10.46
N LEU A 22 -9.95 -11.64 -11.59
CA LEU A 22 -10.14 -12.50 -12.77
C LEU A 22 -9.17 -13.69 -12.80
N GLY A 23 -8.19 -13.72 -11.90
CA GLY A 23 -7.20 -14.79 -11.83
C GLY A 23 -7.78 -16.09 -11.26
N PRO A 24 -7.20 -17.25 -11.59
CA PRO A 24 -7.57 -18.50 -10.96
C PRO A 24 -7.31 -18.44 -9.45
N PRO A 25 -8.15 -19.07 -8.63
CA PRO A 25 -7.97 -19.09 -7.19
C PRO A 25 -6.66 -19.77 -6.80
N LEU A 26 -6.00 -19.23 -5.78
CA LEU A 26 -4.67 -19.68 -5.33
C LEU A 26 -4.63 -21.12 -4.75
N SER A 27 -5.78 -21.74 -4.52
CA SER A 27 -5.88 -23.10 -3.99
C SER A 27 -7.27 -23.65 -4.30
N GLU A 28 -7.29 -24.89 -4.81
CA GLU A 28 -8.52 -25.66 -5.09
C GLU A 28 -9.16 -26.21 -3.80
N THR A 29 -8.43 -26.24 -2.70
CA THR A 29 -8.84 -26.79 -1.39
C THR A 29 -9.69 -25.82 -0.54
N GLY A 30 -10.43 -24.90 -1.18
CA GLY A 30 -11.37 -23.97 -0.53
C GLY A 30 -10.73 -22.79 0.21
N ARG A 31 -9.48 -22.90 0.68
CA ARG A 31 -8.74 -21.78 1.32
C ARG A 31 -8.28 -20.70 0.32
N GLY A 32 -8.10 -21.06 -0.95
CA GLY A 32 -7.77 -20.11 -2.03
C GLY A 32 -8.98 -19.45 -2.71
N ALA A 33 -10.20 -19.87 -2.38
CA ALA A 33 -11.44 -19.40 -3.02
C ALA A 33 -11.76 -17.92 -2.75
N SER A 34 -11.14 -17.32 -1.72
CA SER A 34 -11.33 -15.91 -1.38
C SER A 34 -10.46 -14.95 -2.20
N SER A 35 -9.46 -15.46 -2.94
CA SER A 35 -8.54 -14.60 -3.69
C SER A 35 -9.23 -13.70 -4.72
N PRO A 36 -10.27 -14.13 -5.47
CA PRO A 36 -11.00 -13.22 -6.35
C PRO A 36 -11.70 -12.09 -5.60
N ALA A 37 -12.31 -12.38 -4.45
CA ALA A 37 -12.99 -11.39 -3.63
C ALA A 37 -12.00 -10.33 -3.09
N VAL A 38 -10.80 -10.76 -2.67
CA VAL A 38 -9.72 -9.86 -2.27
C VAL A 38 -9.28 -8.97 -3.44
N GLY A 39 -9.20 -9.53 -4.66
CA GLY A 39 -8.93 -8.77 -5.87
C GLY A 39 -9.95 -7.67 -6.12
N TRP A 40 -11.25 -7.96 -6.04
CA TRP A 40 -12.30 -6.96 -6.21
C TRP A 40 -12.30 -5.89 -5.13
N LEU A 41 -12.00 -6.25 -3.87
CA LEU A 41 -11.82 -5.29 -2.80
C LEU A 41 -10.63 -4.36 -3.06
N ALA A 42 -9.50 -4.90 -3.51
CA ALA A 42 -8.33 -4.10 -3.90
C ALA A 42 -8.67 -3.17 -5.08
N ALA A 43 -9.45 -3.64 -6.05
CA ALA A 43 -9.88 -2.83 -7.19
C ALA A 43 -10.75 -1.66 -6.74
N ALA A 44 -11.75 -1.92 -5.89
CA ALA A 44 -12.61 -0.89 -5.32
C ALA A 44 -11.81 0.13 -4.50
N ALA A 45 -10.84 -0.32 -3.70
CA ALA A 45 -9.94 0.56 -2.96
C ALA A 45 -9.09 1.44 -3.90
N GLY A 46 -8.60 0.87 -5.00
CA GLY A 46 -7.86 1.61 -6.03
C GLY A 46 -8.70 2.71 -6.69
N VAL A 47 -9.94 2.40 -7.07
CA VAL A 47 -10.89 3.39 -7.62
C VAL A 47 -11.15 4.51 -6.61
N TRP A 48 -11.38 4.16 -5.34
CA TRP A 48 -11.55 5.15 -4.29
C TRP A 48 -10.32 6.06 -4.14
N MET A 49 -9.10 5.51 -4.20
CA MET A 49 -7.86 6.29 -4.15
C MET A 49 -7.74 7.26 -5.33
N ILE A 50 -8.10 6.84 -6.54
CA ILE A 50 -8.13 7.68 -7.75
C ILE A 50 -9.09 8.86 -7.53
N VAL A 51 -10.33 8.58 -7.14
CA VAL A 51 -11.36 9.61 -6.89
C VAL A 51 -10.91 10.58 -5.80
N ALA A 52 -10.37 10.07 -4.69
CA ALA A 52 -9.87 10.88 -3.60
C ALA A 52 -8.65 11.75 -4.01
N GLY A 53 -7.77 11.23 -4.87
CA GLY A 53 -6.65 11.96 -5.44
C GLY A 53 -7.12 13.12 -6.31
N PHE A 54 -8.04 12.87 -7.24
CA PHE A 54 -8.62 13.92 -8.09
C PHE A 54 -9.40 14.96 -7.30
N ARG A 55 -10.17 14.57 -6.28
CA ARG A 55 -10.84 15.53 -5.38
C ARG A 55 -9.85 16.49 -4.71
N ARG A 56 -8.67 16.01 -4.31
CA ARG A 56 -7.59 16.85 -3.76
C ARG A 56 -6.92 17.75 -4.80
N ALA A 57 -6.96 17.39 -6.08
CA ALA A 57 -6.46 18.24 -7.16
C ALA A 57 -7.43 19.40 -7.44
N VAL A 58 -8.74 19.14 -7.41
CA VAL A 58 -9.79 20.14 -7.67
C VAL A 58 -10.05 21.04 -6.46
N GLY A 59 -9.99 20.47 -5.24
CA GLY A 59 -10.12 21.18 -3.97
C GLY A 59 -8.91 20.90 -3.09
N PRO A 60 -7.76 21.57 -3.31
CA PRO A 60 -6.59 21.37 -2.47
C PRO A 60 -6.92 21.74 -1.02
N PRO A 61 -6.50 20.94 -0.02
CA PRO A 61 -6.74 21.26 1.37
C PRO A 61 -6.16 22.64 1.69
N ALA A 62 -6.96 23.49 2.36
CA ALA A 62 -6.60 24.88 2.68
C ALA A 62 -5.28 25.00 3.47
N ASP A 63 -4.89 23.95 4.20
CA ASP A 63 -3.63 23.88 4.94
C ASP A 63 -2.62 22.91 4.31
N ARG A 64 -1.81 23.41 3.36
CA ARG A 64 -0.72 22.63 2.75
C ARG A 64 0.40 22.28 3.75
N ASN A 65 0.51 23.03 4.85
CA ASN A 65 1.57 22.90 5.87
C ASN A 65 1.12 22.19 7.16
N ARG A 66 -0.14 21.79 7.29
CA ARG A 66 -0.60 21.05 8.46
C ARG A 66 -0.09 19.62 8.35
N ARG A 67 1.09 19.37 8.95
CA ARG A 67 1.58 18.02 9.19
C ARG A 67 0.45 17.21 9.81
N ALA A 68 0.27 15.97 9.36
CA ALA A 68 -0.68 15.05 9.95
C ALA A 68 -0.23 14.75 11.38
N LYS A 69 -0.54 15.66 12.32
CA LYS A 69 -0.48 15.35 13.74
C LYS A 69 -1.49 14.22 13.95
N HIS A 70 -1.08 13.17 14.68
CA HIS A 70 -2.05 12.23 15.23
C HIS A 70 -3.23 13.03 15.79
N ALA A 71 -4.46 12.62 15.49
CA ALA A 71 -5.66 13.35 15.95
C ALA A 71 -5.66 13.56 17.49
N SER A 72 -4.90 12.75 18.21
CA SER A 72 -4.70 12.81 19.66
C SER A 72 -3.56 13.73 20.13
N GLY A 73 -2.70 14.26 19.25
CA GLY A 73 -1.51 15.04 19.63
C GLY A 73 -0.45 14.26 20.42
N ARG A 74 -0.64 12.94 20.60
CA ARG A 74 0.23 12.07 21.40
C ARG A 74 1.52 11.79 20.63
N ALA A 75 2.66 11.83 21.32
CA ALA A 75 3.94 11.42 20.75
C ALA A 75 3.84 9.99 20.20
N PRO A 76 4.54 9.64 19.11
CA PRO A 76 4.48 8.29 18.56
C PRO A 76 4.96 7.29 19.61
N ASP A 77 4.06 6.38 20.03
CA ASP A 77 4.41 5.29 20.93
C ASP A 77 5.54 4.43 20.32
N TRP A 78 6.36 3.79 21.15
CA TRP A 78 7.44 2.88 20.73
C TRP A 78 6.96 1.86 19.69
N ARG A 79 5.73 1.36 19.85
CA ARG A 79 5.09 0.42 18.92
C ARG A 79 4.93 1.00 17.51
N THR A 80 4.64 2.28 17.36
CA THR A 80 4.54 2.94 16.06
C THR A 80 5.93 3.16 15.46
N LYS A 81 6.90 3.59 16.28
CA LYS A 81 8.29 3.85 15.84
C LYS A 81 8.99 2.60 15.29
N VAL A 82 8.75 1.44 15.90
CA VAL A 82 9.36 0.17 15.46
C VAL A 82 8.43 -0.61 14.53
N GLY A 83 7.15 -0.64 14.83
CA GLY A 83 6.16 -1.43 14.08
C GLY A 83 5.96 -0.92 12.67
N GLN A 84 6.01 0.39 12.44
CA GLN A 84 5.82 0.93 11.09
C GLN A 84 6.97 0.56 10.15
N PRO A 85 8.26 0.79 10.48
CA PRO A 85 9.38 0.28 9.68
C PRO A 85 9.33 -1.24 9.48
N LEU A 86 9.03 -2.00 10.53
CA LEU A 86 8.99 -3.46 10.47
C LEU A 86 7.87 -3.96 9.55
N SER A 87 6.71 -3.31 9.55
CA SER A 87 5.60 -3.61 8.64
C SER A 87 5.99 -3.32 7.18
N VAL A 88 6.76 -2.28 6.92
CA VAL A 88 7.26 -1.94 5.58
C VAL A 88 8.28 -2.97 5.10
N VAL A 89 9.19 -3.42 5.97
CA VAL A 89 10.12 -4.52 5.66
C VAL A 89 9.36 -5.80 5.36
N GLY A 90 8.35 -6.15 6.17
CA GLY A 90 7.48 -7.30 5.92
C GLY A 90 6.77 -7.20 4.57
N CYS A 91 6.19 -6.04 4.24
CA CYS A 91 5.56 -5.77 2.95
C CYS A 91 6.56 -5.84 1.79
N ALA A 92 7.80 -5.39 1.98
CA ALA A 92 8.84 -5.47 0.96
C ALA A 92 9.23 -6.92 0.69
N LEU A 93 9.50 -7.71 1.74
CA LEU A 93 9.85 -9.12 1.60
C LEU A 93 8.71 -9.92 0.96
N ALA A 94 7.47 -9.71 1.42
CA ALA A 94 6.30 -10.37 0.86
C ALA A 94 5.98 -9.88 -0.57
N GLY A 95 6.20 -8.59 -0.86
CA GLY A 95 5.97 -7.99 -2.16
C GLY A 95 6.95 -8.47 -3.21
N PHE A 96 8.25 -8.25 -3.00
CA PHE A 96 9.29 -8.68 -3.93
C PHE A 96 9.41 -10.21 -3.99
N GLY A 97 9.25 -10.89 -2.86
CA GLY A 97 9.18 -12.35 -2.81
C GLY A 97 7.98 -12.90 -3.58
N GLY A 98 6.81 -12.27 -3.45
CA GLY A 98 5.61 -12.61 -4.21
C GLY A 98 5.75 -12.37 -5.71
N ILE A 99 6.39 -11.27 -6.13
CA ILE A 99 6.70 -11.01 -7.54
C ILE A 99 7.61 -12.10 -8.10
N TRP A 100 8.72 -12.37 -7.43
CA TRP A 100 9.67 -13.41 -7.83
C TRP A 100 9.00 -14.78 -7.91
N TRP A 101 8.25 -15.15 -6.88
CA TRP A 101 7.59 -16.45 -6.82
C TRP A 101 6.46 -16.59 -7.84
N GLY A 102 5.67 -15.54 -8.05
CA GLY A 102 4.63 -15.52 -9.07
C GLY A 102 5.19 -15.72 -10.47
N ILE A 103 6.34 -15.11 -10.78
CA ILE A 103 7.05 -15.31 -12.05
C ILE A 103 7.57 -16.75 -12.14
N ALA A 104 8.29 -17.22 -11.11
CA ALA A 104 8.93 -18.54 -11.13
C ALA A 104 7.92 -19.70 -11.20
N SER A 105 6.74 -19.53 -10.60
CA SER A 105 5.68 -20.55 -10.57
C SER A 105 4.64 -20.39 -11.69
N GLY A 106 4.70 -19.33 -12.50
CA GLY A 106 3.68 -19.01 -13.52
C GLY A 106 2.31 -18.58 -12.97
N HIS A 107 2.21 -18.31 -11.65
CA HIS A 107 0.95 -17.92 -11.02
C HIS A 107 0.77 -16.40 -11.03
N ILE A 108 0.03 -15.90 -12.02
CA ILE A 108 -0.19 -14.47 -12.23
C ILE A 108 -0.86 -13.78 -11.02
N THR A 109 -1.72 -14.50 -10.29
CA THR A 109 -2.38 -14.00 -9.08
C THR A 109 -1.37 -13.67 -7.97
N ILE A 110 -0.36 -14.54 -7.76
CA ILE A 110 0.71 -14.31 -6.75
C ILE A 110 1.55 -13.10 -7.15
N PHE A 111 1.88 -13.00 -8.45
CA PHE A 111 2.61 -11.86 -8.99
C PHE A 111 1.89 -10.53 -8.69
N TRP A 112 0.57 -10.45 -8.94
CA TRP A 112 -0.22 -9.25 -8.66
C TRP A 112 -0.31 -8.94 -7.17
N PHE A 113 -0.45 -9.95 -6.30
CA PHE A 113 -0.37 -9.75 -4.84
C PHE A 113 0.98 -9.16 -4.43
N GLY A 114 2.07 -9.67 -5.00
CA GLY A 114 3.41 -9.14 -4.78
C GLY A 114 3.54 -7.67 -5.21
N LEU A 115 2.98 -7.32 -6.37
CA LEU A 115 2.93 -5.95 -6.87
C LEU A 115 2.16 -4.99 -5.95
N LEU A 116 1.00 -5.42 -5.44
CA LEU A 116 0.21 -4.62 -4.48
C LEU A 116 1.01 -4.37 -3.19
N LEU A 117 1.68 -5.40 -2.66
CA LEU A 117 2.50 -5.29 -1.45
C LEU A 117 3.76 -4.44 -1.67
N ALA A 118 4.42 -4.55 -2.82
CA ALA A 118 5.54 -3.71 -3.18
C ALA A 118 5.11 -2.23 -3.30
N SER A 119 3.91 -1.96 -3.80
CA SER A 119 3.36 -0.60 -3.88
C SER A 119 3.21 0.06 -2.50
N PHE A 120 2.87 -0.71 -1.46
CA PHE A 120 2.81 -0.20 -0.08
C PHE A 120 4.16 0.32 0.42
N VAL A 121 5.27 -0.29 0.01
CA VAL A 121 6.61 0.16 0.38
C VAL A 121 6.86 1.57 -0.15
N VAL A 122 6.51 1.82 -1.41
CA VAL A 122 6.62 3.14 -2.04
C VAL A 122 5.73 4.16 -1.34
N ALA A 123 4.50 3.76 -0.98
CA ALA A 123 3.55 4.60 -0.27
C ALA A 123 4.04 5.00 1.14
N ALA A 124 4.64 4.04 1.85
CA ALA A 124 5.03 4.18 3.25
C ALA A 124 6.42 4.82 3.42
N PHE A 125 7.24 4.85 2.37
CA PHE A 125 8.61 5.39 2.40
C PHE A 125 8.71 6.79 3.03
N PRO A 126 7.86 7.79 2.70
CA PRO A 126 7.96 9.11 3.30
C PRO A 126 7.75 9.09 4.82
N ALA A 127 6.80 8.28 5.29
CA ALA A 127 6.49 8.18 6.71
C ALA A 127 7.60 7.45 7.49
N VAL A 128 8.24 6.45 6.87
CA VAL A 128 9.42 5.79 7.46
C VAL A 128 10.59 6.76 7.55
N VAL A 129 10.84 7.57 6.52
CA VAL A 129 11.89 8.60 6.54
C VAL A 129 11.64 9.65 7.64
N GLU A 130 10.39 10.03 7.86
CA GLU A 130 10.02 10.94 8.96
C GLU A 130 10.32 10.35 10.33
N VAL A 131 9.99 9.07 10.56
CA VAL A 131 10.32 8.37 11.83
C VAL A 131 11.82 8.36 12.09
N PHE A 132 12.66 8.13 11.08
CA PHE A 132 14.12 8.17 11.23
C PHE A 132 14.66 9.59 11.46
N ARG A 133 14.08 10.61 10.81
CA ARG A 133 14.45 12.02 11.00
C ARG A 133 14.11 12.53 12.40
N GLU A 134 12.98 12.10 12.97
CA GLU A 134 12.60 12.45 14.35
C GLU A 134 13.43 11.70 15.41
N GLY A 135 14.01 10.56 15.03
CA GLY A 135 14.89 9.77 15.90
C GLY A 135 16.34 10.26 15.97
N THR A 136 16.77 11.20 15.12
CA THR A 136 18.14 11.73 15.15
C THR A 136 18.22 12.90 16.14
N PRO A 137 18.93 12.79 17.28
CA PRO A 137 19.14 13.93 18.16
C PRO A 137 19.94 14.97 17.38
N ARG A 138 19.46 16.22 17.32
CA ARG A 138 20.31 17.34 16.94
C ARG A 138 21.42 17.44 17.99
N ARG A 139 22.61 16.94 17.65
CA ARG A 139 23.85 17.30 18.31
C ARG A 139 24.38 18.59 17.70
#